data_AF-A0A8K0P867-F1
#
_entry.id   AF-A0A8K0P867-F1
#
_cell.length_a   1.000
_cell.length_b   1.000
_cell.length_c   1.000
_cell.angle_alpha   90.00
_cell.angle_beta   90.00
_cell.angle_gamma   90.00
#
_symmetry.space_group_name_H-M   'P 1'
#
loop_
_entity.id
_entity.type
_entity.pdbx_description
1 polymer ?
#
loop_
_entity_poly.entity_id
_entity_poly.type
_entity_poly.pdbx_seq_one_letter_code
_entity_poly.pdbx_strand_id
1 'polypeptide(L)'
;MRNGESLKKRNPELEIIRDSVPGPPNIDVAIEELIRKTRDVDVSFLFSPEGRLILREICLALSSVKDNMLHYGWETFGHKLGLHPDVVKICGCCHNGQDPTYNVFLAYSKKENASLSKVIEALKPRKDVLNRTCDLLNALADEVHTNYGSSEESGYFSLSEGQSSSECSEEDVQLVMINSPYKETVPWIFEELNAIKAKDVDVNRRRIFYREDNPLQRAVPFVKKTPRKPNYGCKVMLTFTEDGFEAAKEVAKIMRRERDGLPRIGVVILQEQIDHLCRDPQEFISGAFNQVDYVIPIITEQYLDSITSMRQRNESNIDCIDANYVRYIYSLMGSHFVGSGCVRNKYRCIIPDDLTTSVIRHPLMLGPIFQVWVKVSETENLSVILLNSVLRRKLT
;
A
#
# COMPACT_ATOMS: atom_id res chain seq x y z
N MET A 1 10.69 19.91 59.10
CA MET A 1 10.86 21.33 58.73
C MET A 1 11.83 21.38 57.56
N ARG A 2 11.35 21.69 56.35
CA ARG A 2 12.18 21.78 55.13
C ARG A 2 12.73 23.21 55.03
N ASN A 3 14.04 23.33 54.92
CA ASN A 3 14.74 24.59 54.73
C ASN A 3 14.37 25.18 53.36
N GLY A 4 13.94 26.43 53.36
CA GLY A 4 13.65 27.21 52.17
C GLY A 4 14.93 27.52 51.40
N GLU A 5 15.00 27.04 50.17
CA GLU A 5 16.00 27.47 49.21
C GLU A 5 15.73 28.93 48.83
N SER A 6 16.70 29.78 49.15
CA SER A 6 16.78 31.17 48.72
C SER A 6 16.73 31.24 47.19
N LEU A 7 15.59 31.66 46.64
CA LEU A 7 15.50 32.14 45.26
C LEU A 7 16.48 33.31 45.10
N LYS A 8 17.62 33.05 44.46
CA LYS A 8 18.57 34.09 44.05
C LYS A 8 17.79 35.20 43.34
N LYS A 9 17.82 36.42 43.89
CA LYS A 9 17.24 37.61 43.26
C LYS A 9 17.84 37.73 41.85
N ARG A 10 16.97 37.63 40.84
CA ARG A 10 17.36 37.87 39.44
C ARG A 10 17.81 39.32 39.30
N ASN A 11 18.82 39.57 38.47
CA ASN A 11 19.37 40.91 38.27
C ASN A 11 18.31 41.77 37.54
N PRO A 12 17.84 42.89 38.15
CA PRO A 12 16.78 43.73 37.58
C PRO A 12 17.16 44.34 36.23
N GLU A 13 18.45 44.63 35.98
CA GLU A 13 18.91 45.16 34.70
C GLU A 13 18.76 44.13 33.57
N LEU A 14 18.96 42.84 33.87
CA LEU A 14 18.79 41.77 32.89
C LEU A 14 17.32 41.46 32.61
N GLU A 15 16.42 41.69 33.56
CA GLU A 15 14.98 41.53 33.32
C GLU A 15 14.42 42.69 32.47
N ILE A 16 14.90 43.94 32.67
CA ILE A 16 14.56 45.07 31.78
C ILE A 16 15.03 44.78 30.34
N ILE A 17 16.23 44.23 30.16
CA ILE A 17 16.73 43.85 28.83
C ILE A 17 15.87 42.71 28.25
N ARG A 18 15.51 41.69 29.04
CA ARG A 18 14.62 40.60 28.60
C ARG A 18 13.24 41.08 28.17
N ASP A 19 12.66 42.01 28.91
CA ASP A 19 11.34 42.57 28.61
C ASP A 19 11.36 43.52 27.40
N SER A 20 12.53 44.11 27.11
CA SER A 20 12.73 45.00 25.96
C SER A 20 13.00 44.29 24.64
N VAL A 21 13.39 43.01 24.69
CA VAL A 21 13.61 42.20 23.49
C VAL A 21 12.29 41.52 23.15
N PRO A 22 11.67 41.81 21.99
CA PRO A 22 10.48 41.07 21.57
C PRO A 22 10.82 39.58 21.58
N GLY A 23 10.04 38.81 22.33
CA GLY A 23 10.23 37.37 22.45
C GLY A 23 10.24 36.70 21.06
N PRO A 24 10.83 35.50 20.95
CA PRO A 24 10.78 34.76 19.69
C PRO A 24 9.32 34.62 19.24
N PRO A 25 9.04 34.72 17.92
CA PRO A 25 7.69 34.61 17.41
C PRO A 25 7.03 33.33 17.93
N ASN A 26 5.79 33.45 18.38
CA ASN A 26 5.05 32.31 18.92
C ASN A 26 4.79 31.32 17.79
N ILE A 27 5.53 30.22 17.78
CA ILE A 27 5.42 29.16 16.76
C ILE A 27 4.00 28.64 16.63
N ASP A 28 3.22 28.58 17.71
CA ASP A 28 1.86 28.07 17.66
C ASP A 28 0.95 29.00 16.84
N VAL A 29 1.15 30.31 16.93
CA VAL A 29 0.44 31.29 16.09
C VAL A 29 0.83 31.14 14.63
N ALA A 30 2.13 31.01 14.34
CA ALA A 30 2.63 30.80 12.98
C ALA A 30 2.10 29.50 12.36
N ILE A 31 1.98 28.42 13.15
CA ILE A 31 1.42 27.14 12.71
C ILE A 31 -0.06 27.28 12.36
N GLU A 32 -0.86 27.95 13.19
CA GLU A 32 -2.29 28.14 12.90
C GLU A 32 -2.52 29.02 11.66
N GLU A 33 -1.72 30.07 11.49
CA GLU A 33 -1.75 30.87 10.25
C GLU A 33 -1.37 30.04 9.03
N LEU A 34 -0.34 29.20 9.15
CA LEU A 34 0.11 28.32 8.06
C LEU A 34 -0.97 27.28 7.71
N ILE A 35 -1.63 26.68 8.70
CA ILE A 35 -2.75 25.74 8.49
C ILE A 35 -3.88 26.41 7.73
N ARG A 36 -4.27 27.63 8.14
CA ARG A 36 -5.32 28.41 7.46
C ARG A 36 -4.94 28.68 6.00
N LYS A 37 -3.69 29.07 5.76
CA LYS A 37 -3.16 29.42 4.44
C LYS A 37 -2.96 28.23 3.51
N THR A 38 -2.85 27.01 4.04
CA THR A 38 -2.57 25.80 3.26
C THR A 38 -3.76 24.84 3.19
N ARG A 39 -4.96 25.33 3.55
CA ARG A 39 -6.17 24.50 3.67
C ARG A 39 -6.64 23.93 2.34
N ASP A 40 -6.48 24.70 1.28
CA ASP A 40 -6.88 24.43 -0.10
C ASP A 40 -5.71 24.01 -1.01
N VAL A 41 -4.48 24.02 -0.49
CA VAL A 41 -3.30 23.61 -1.26
C VAL A 41 -3.12 22.10 -1.21
N ASP A 42 -3.16 21.44 -2.37
CA ASP A 42 -2.95 19.99 -2.47
C ASP A 42 -1.51 19.58 -2.12
N VAL A 43 -1.38 18.45 -1.42
CA VAL A 43 -0.08 17.93 -0.98
C VAL A 43 0.85 17.56 -2.15
N SER A 44 0.31 17.32 -3.35
CA SER A 44 1.10 17.00 -4.53
C SER A 44 2.05 18.13 -4.97
N PHE A 45 1.82 19.38 -4.52
CA PHE A 45 2.77 20.46 -4.69
C PHE A 45 4.12 20.22 -3.98
N LEU A 46 4.20 19.31 -2.99
CA LEU A 46 5.50 18.91 -2.41
C LEU A 46 6.42 18.19 -3.42
N PHE A 47 5.86 17.65 -4.49
CA PHE A 47 6.62 16.99 -5.55
C PHE A 47 7.05 17.96 -6.67
N SER A 48 6.61 19.23 -6.61
CA SER A 48 7.08 20.26 -7.54
C SER A 48 8.57 20.59 -7.29
N PRO A 49 9.26 21.24 -8.24
CA PRO A 49 10.63 21.72 -8.01
C PRO A 49 10.78 22.55 -6.72
N GLU A 50 9.79 23.37 -6.41
CA GLU A 50 9.74 24.29 -5.26
C GLU A 50 9.42 23.51 -3.96
N GLY A 51 8.50 22.56 -4.03
CA GLY A 51 8.13 21.70 -2.90
C GLY A 51 9.19 20.67 -2.50
N ARG A 52 10.11 20.30 -3.40
CA ARG A 52 11.10 19.25 -3.17
C ARG A 52 12.06 19.53 -2.00
N LEU A 53 12.39 20.79 -1.76
CA LEU A 53 13.23 21.17 -0.62
C LEU A 53 12.49 20.92 0.71
N ILE A 54 11.21 21.27 0.77
CA ILE A 54 10.34 21.04 1.93
C ILE A 54 10.24 19.53 2.20
N LEU A 55 9.94 18.77 1.15
CA LEU A 55 9.81 17.31 1.23
C LEU A 55 11.11 16.67 1.75
N ARG A 56 12.26 17.10 1.26
CA ARG A 56 13.58 16.63 1.71
C ARG A 56 13.79 16.89 3.20
N GLU A 57 13.52 18.10 3.68
CA GLU A 57 13.70 18.44 5.10
C GLU A 57 12.79 17.60 6.01
N ILE A 58 11.53 17.39 5.61
CA ILE A 58 10.60 16.54 6.37
C ILE A 58 11.07 15.09 6.37
N CYS A 59 11.46 14.53 5.21
CA CYS A 59 11.98 13.17 5.13
C CYS A 59 13.21 12.97 6.03
N LEU A 60 14.18 13.90 5.96
CA LEU A 60 15.38 13.84 6.81
C LEU A 60 15.03 13.84 8.31
N ALA A 61 14.00 14.59 8.72
CA ALA A 61 13.65 14.72 10.13
C ALA A 61 12.74 13.62 10.68
N LEU A 62 11.91 13.00 9.83
CA LEU A 62 11.01 11.90 10.23
C LEU A 62 11.66 10.52 10.07
N SER A 63 12.38 10.28 8.98
CA SER A 63 12.98 8.96 8.71
C SER A 63 14.26 8.69 9.49
N SER A 64 14.91 9.73 10.02
CA SER A 64 16.08 9.57 10.92
C SER A 64 15.71 9.09 12.33
N VAL A 65 14.42 9.03 12.66
CA VAL A 65 13.94 8.72 14.00
C VAL A 65 13.13 7.44 13.97
N LYS A 66 13.52 6.44 14.76
CA LYS A 66 12.70 5.23 14.95
C LYS A 66 11.46 5.59 15.78
N ASP A 67 10.30 5.16 15.29
CA ASP A 67 9.05 5.34 16.02
C ASP A 67 9.10 4.59 17.35
N ASN A 68 8.90 5.30 18.44
CA ASN A 68 8.83 4.72 19.77
C ASN A 68 7.92 5.57 20.66
N MET A 69 7.66 5.11 21.90
CA MET A 69 6.76 5.80 22.84
C MET A 69 7.13 7.28 23.11
N LEU A 70 8.37 7.70 22.84
CA LEU A 70 8.90 9.04 23.08
C LEU A 70 9.13 9.84 21.79
N HIS A 71 9.11 9.18 20.63
CA HIS A 71 9.57 9.75 19.38
C HIS A 71 8.58 9.49 18.26
N TYR A 72 8.16 10.59 17.63
CA TYR A 72 7.15 10.59 16.59
C TYR A 72 7.82 10.41 15.23
N GLY A 73 7.85 9.16 14.75
CA GLY A 73 8.47 8.74 13.50
C GLY A 73 7.54 8.85 12.29
N TRP A 74 8.02 8.36 11.15
CA TRP A 74 7.29 8.39 9.88
C TRP A 74 6.06 7.46 9.88
N GLU A 75 6.08 6.35 10.65
CA GLU A 75 4.93 5.45 10.78
C GLU A 75 3.74 6.13 11.47
N THR A 76 3.95 6.68 12.67
CA THR A 76 2.90 7.44 13.38
C THR A 76 2.45 8.67 12.59
N PHE A 77 3.37 9.34 11.86
CA PHE A 77 3.01 10.41 10.93
C PHE A 77 2.03 9.92 9.84
N GLY A 78 2.31 8.80 9.16
CA GLY A 78 1.40 8.21 8.18
C GLY A 78 0.03 7.86 8.77
N HIS A 79 -0.01 7.31 9.98
CA HIS A 79 -1.27 7.04 10.68
C HIS A 79 -2.09 8.30 10.96
N LYS A 80 -1.47 9.43 11.33
CA LYS A 80 -2.19 10.69 11.55
C LYS A 80 -2.71 11.35 10.28
N LEU A 81 -2.08 11.10 9.14
CA LEU A 81 -2.66 11.42 7.83
C LEU A 81 -3.87 10.52 7.47
N GLY A 82 -4.25 9.62 8.39
CA GLY A 82 -5.33 8.66 8.23
C GLY A 82 -4.98 7.56 7.23
N LEU A 83 -3.70 7.32 6.95
CA LEU A 83 -3.31 6.17 6.15
C LEU A 83 -3.56 4.90 6.96
N HIS A 84 -4.02 3.87 6.25
CA HIS A 84 -4.27 2.59 6.88
C HIS A 84 -2.95 1.93 7.31
N PRO A 85 -2.92 1.18 8.42
CA PRO A 85 -1.70 0.51 8.88
C PRO A 85 -0.96 -0.31 7.83
N ASP A 86 -1.70 -1.07 7.01
CA ASP A 86 -1.11 -1.81 5.88
C ASP A 86 -0.39 -0.92 4.86
N VAL A 87 -0.95 0.25 4.54
CA VAL A 87 -0.36 1.20 3.60
C VAL A 87 0.93 1.77 4.19
N VAL A 88 0.89 2.18 5.46
CA VAL A 88 2.06 2.65 6.21
C VAL A 88 3.16 1.58 6.24
N LYS A 89 2.79 0.33 6.51
CA LYS A 89 3.74 -0.78 6.50
C LYS A 89 4.41 -0.98 5.14
N ILE A 90 3.65 -0.86 4.06
CA ILE A 90 4.18 -0.94 2.69
C ILE A 90 5.15 0.21 2.42
N CYS A 91 4.83 1.45 2.82
CA CYS A 91 5.74 2.59 2.66
C CYS A 91 7.14 2.33 3.25
N GLY A 92 7.22 1.61 4.38
CA GLY A 92 8.50 1.22 5.00
C GLY A 92 9.18 0.01 4.38
N CYS A 93 8.43 -0.87 3.70
CA CYS A 93 8.96 -2.05 3.01
C CYS A 93 9.13 -1.84 1.50
N CYS A 94 8.82 -0.65 0.96
CA CYS A 94 9.04 -0.30 -0.44
C CYS A 94 10.55 -0.19 -0.70
N HIS A 95 11.09 -1.09 -1.54
CA HIS A 95 12.52 -1.12 -1.90
C HIS A 95 12.82 -0.30 -3.16
N ASN A 96 12.05 0.77 -3.42
CA ASN A 96 12.27 1.67 -4.56
C ASN A 96 13.49 2.61 -4.38
N GLY A 97 14.28 2.40 -3.32
CA GLY A 97 15.40 3.27 -2.95
C GLY A 97 14.97 4.65 -2.41
N GLN A 98 13.66 4.89 -2.29
CA GLN A 98 13.12 6.13 -1.75
C GLN A 98 12.92 6.04 -0.25
N ASP A 99 12.85 7.21 0.37
CA ASP A 99 12.64 7.36 1.79
C ASP A 99 11.21 6.90 2.22
N PRO A 100 11.04 6.22 3.37
CA PRO A 100 9.72 5.80 3.84
C PRO A 100 8.73 6.95 4.04
N THR A 101 9.20 8.11 4.50
CA THR A 101 8.38 9.32 4.65
C THR A 101 7.94 9.84 3.28
N TYR A 102 8.83 9.79 2.28
CA TYR A 102 8.47 10.11 0.89
C TYR A 102 7.34 9.20 0.39
N ASN A 103 7.44 7.88 0.63
CA ASN A 103 6.39 6.93 0.24
C ASN A 103 5.07 7.19 0.99
N VAL A 104 5.10 7.69 2.22
CA VAL A 104 3.90 8.12 2.97
C VAL A 104 3.22 9.32 2.30
N PHE A 105 3.98 10.36 1.92
CA PHE A 105 3.44 11.49 1.17
C PHE A 105 2.83 11.06 -0.17
N LEU A 106 3.51 10.15 -0.86
CA LEU A 106 3.08 9.63 -2.14
C LEU A 106 1.77 8.83 -2.03
N ALA A 107 1.61 8.05 -0.96
CA ALA A 107 0.37 7.34 -0.68
C ALA A 107 -0.77 8.30 -0.25
N TYR A 108 -0.43 9.34 0.53
CA TYR A 108 -1.38 10.33 1.01
C TYR A 108 -1.93 11.23 -0.09
N SER A 109 -1.10 11.63 -1.07
CA SER A 109 -1.52 12.44 -2.22
C SER A 109 -2.58 11.82 -3.12
N LYS A 110 -2.88 10.53 -2.92
CA LYS A 110 -3.96 9.82 -3.64
C LYS A 110 -5.31 9.89 -2.96
N LYS A 111 -5.43 10.51 -1.79
CA LYS A 111 -6.72 10.74 -1.14
C LYS A 111 -7.41 11.98 -1.71
N GLU A 112 -8.74 11.94 -1.82
CA GLU A 112 -9.57 13.03 -2.38
C GLU A 112 -9.44 14.37 -1.62
N ASN A 113 -8.96 14.37 -0.38
CA ASN A 113 -8.83 15.57 0.46
C ASN A 113 -7.42 15.68 1.04
N ALA A 114 -6.40 15.42 0.22
CA ALA A 114 -5.00 15.42 0.61
C ALA A 114 -4.39 16.83 0.63
N SER A 115 -4.74 17.64 1.64
CA SER A 115 -4.23 19.01 1.77
C SER A 115 -2.92 19.10 2.56
N LEU A 116 -2.16 20.18 2.31
CA LEU A 116 -0.98 20.56 3.10
C LEU A 116 -1.35 20.93 4.55
N SER A 117 -2.51 21.53 4.79
CA SER A 117 -2.96 21.84 6.16
C SER A 117 -2.99 20.60 7.06
N LYS A 118 -3.49 19.46 6.55
CA LYS A 118 -3.52 18.18 7.28
C LYS A 118 -2.14 17.60 7.52
N VAL A 119 -1.19 17.85 6.61
CA VAL A 119 0.23 17.52 6.83
C VAL A 119 0.79 18.31 8.00
N ILE A 120 0.53 19.61 8.06
CA ILE A 120 0.98 20.49 9.14
C ILE A 120 0.33 20.08 10.46
N GLU A 121 -0.97 19.78 10.47
CA GLU A 121 -1.67 19.24 11.64
C GLU A 121 -1.05 17.93 12.14
N ALA A 122 -0.74 16.99 11.23
CA ALA A 122 -0.08 15.74 11.58
C ALA A 122 1.34 15.95 12.14
N LEU A 123 2.02 17.03 11.73
CA LEU A 123 3.35 17.43 12.19
C LEU A 123 3.34 18.29 13.48
N LYS A 124 2.19 18.74 14.00
CA LYS A 124 2.10 19.52 15.27
C LYS A 124 2.94 18.96 16.44
N PRO A 125 3.03 17.63 16.67
CA PRO A 125 3.90 17.08 17.73
C PRO A 125 5.40 17.28 17.49
N ARG A 126 5.80 17.53 16.24
CA ARG A 126 7.18 17.70 15.78
C ARG A 126 7.42 19.17 15.41
N LYS A 127 7.31 20.04 16.42
CA LYS A 127 7.59 21.49 16.30
C LYS A 127 8.99 21.79 15.76
N ASP A 128 9.95 20.89 15.99
CA ASP A 128 11.30 20.96 15.43
C ASP A 128 11.31 20.90 13.90
N VAL A 129 10.44 20.08 13.30
CA VAL A 129 10.30 19.96 11.84
C VAL A 129 9.62 21.21 11.29
N LEU A 130 8.49 21.61 11.90
CA LEU A 130 7.73 22.79 11.48
C LEU A 130 8.58 24.06 11.55
N ASN A 131 9.40 24.23 12.59
CA ASN A 131 10.33 25.36 12.68
C ASN A 131 11.31 25.46 11.50
N ARG A 132 11.73 24.31 10.93
CA ARG A 132 12.67 24.30 9.79
C ARG A 132 11.99 24.52 8.46
N THR A 133 10.70 24.16 8.35
CA THR A 133 9.97 24.15 7.08
C THR A 133 8.93 25.26 6.98
N CYS A 134 8.62 25.99 8.06
CA CYS A 134 7.53 26.99 8.11
C CYS A 134 7.67 28.05 7.02
N ASP A 135 8.83 28.67 6.89
CA ASP A 135 9.05 29.73 5.91
C ASP A 135 8.95 29.21 4.47
N LEU A 136 9.47 27.99 4.23
CA LEU A 136 9.39 27.32 2.94
C LEU A 136 7.94 26.95 2.57
N LEU A 137 7.17 26.44 3.54
CA LEU A 137 5.75 26.11 3.38
C LEU A 137 4.92 27.37 3.12
N ASN A 138 5.23 28.48 3.81
CA ASN A 138 4.58 29.77 3.59
C ASN A 138 4.85 30.31 2.18
N ALA A 139 6.10 30.24 1.73
CA ALA A 139 6.49 30.66 0.38
C ALA A 139 5.82 29.80 -0.70
N LEU A 140 5.80 28.47 -0.51
CA LEU A 140 5.10 27.57 -1.42
C LEU A 140 3.61 27.90 -1.48
N ALA A 141 2.97 28.16 -0.34
CA ALA A 141 1.56 28.54 -0.31
C ALA A 141 1.32 29.85 -1.08
N ASP A 142 2.12 30.90 -0.86
CA ASP A 142 1.98 32.16 -1.60
C ASP A 142 2.13 31.98 -3.10
N GLU A 143 3.11 31.18 -3.52
CA GLU A 143 3.36 30.89 -4.92
C GLU A 143 2.19 30.15 -5.57
N VAL A 144 1.65 29.14 -4.88
CA VAL A 144 0.50 28.39 -5.39
C VAL A 144 -0.73 29.29 -5.56
N HIS A 145 -1.02 30.15 -4.58
CA HIS A 145 -2.13 31.10 -4.68
C HIS A 145 -1.91 32.13 -5.81
N THR A 146 -0.69 32.60 -5.98
CA THR A 146 -0.36 33.59 -7.02
C THR A 146 -0.45 33.00 -8.43
N ASN A 147 0.03 31.77 -8.62
CA ASN A 147 0.12 31.14 -9.94
C ASN A 147 -1.13 30.36 -10.34
N TYR A 148 -1.90 29.85 -9.37
CA TYR A 148 -3.03 28.94 -9.62
C TYR A 148 -4.35 29.38 -8.97
N GLY A 149 -4.35 30.38 -8.08
CA GLY A 149 -5.54 30.83 -7.35
C GLY A 149 -6.46 31.78 -8.11
N SER A 150 -6.04 32.30 -9.27
CA SER A 150 -6.80 33.30 -10.04
C SER A 150 -7.49 32.70 -11.27
N SER A 151 -8.51 31.85 -11.07
CA SER A 151 -9.39 31.38 -12.15
C SER A 151 -10.86 31.82 -11.99
N GLU A 152 -11.11 32.90 -11.25
CA GLU A 152 -12.40 33.60 -11.27
C GLU A 152 -12.15 35.07 -11.61
N GLU A 153 -12.20 35.39 -12.91
CA GLU A 153 -12.69 36.64 -13.49
C GLU A 153 -12.14 36.83 -14.91
N SER A 154 -12.77 36.15 -15.87
CA SER A 154 -12.78 36.59 -17.27
C SER A 154 -14.00 35.98 -17.95
N GLY A 155 -15.12 36.70 -17.88
CA GLY A 155 -16.23 36.49 -18.80
C GLY A 155 -17.62 36.52 -18.17
N TYR A 156 -18.17 37.73 -18.06
CA TYR A 156 -19.58 38.03 -18.38
C TYR A 156 -20.68 37.38 -17.52
N PHE A 157 -21.26 38.14 -16.58
CA PHE A 157 -22.62 38.68 -16.71
C PHE A 157 -22.95 39.61 -15.53
N SER A 158 -23.19 40.89 -15.84
CA SER A 158 -23.85 41.84 -14.96
C SER A 158 -25.37 41.67 -14.98
N LEU A 159 -26.01 42.28 -13.97
CA LEU A 159 -27.44 42.45 -13.65
C LEU A 159 -27.92 41.39 -12.62
N SER A 160 -28.38 41.74 -11.42
CA SER A 160 -29.11 42.94 -11.01
C SER A 160 -29.10 43.11 -9.48
N GLU A 161 -29.26 44.36 -9.05
CA GLU A 161 -29.49 44.81 -7.68
C GLU A 161 -30.75 44.18 -7.05
N GLY A 162 -30.72 43.91 -5.74
CA GLY A 162 -31.95 43.66 -4.99
C GLY A 162 -31.82 43.02 -3.62
N GLN A 163 -31.64 43.87 -2.60
CA GLN A 163 -32.22 43.77 -1.24
C GLN A 163 -31.80 42.68 -0.22
N SER A 164 -31.25 43.22 0.88
CA SER A 164 -31.60 43.01 2.29
C SER A 164 -31.34 41.67 3.00
N SER A 165 -30.38 41.74 3.92
CA SER A 165 -30.42 41.23 5.30
C SER A 165 -31.08 39.87 5.53
N SER A 166 -30.25 38.84 5.63
CA SER A 166 -30.54 37.67 6.44
C SER A 166 -29.22 37.17 7.04
N GLU A 167 -29.23 36.99 8.37
CA GLU A 167 -28.19 36.27 9.10
C GLU A 167 -28.05 34.88 8.47
N CYS A 168 -26.87 34.57 7.92
CA CYS A 168 -26.54 33.25 7.42
C CYS A 168 -25.57 32.57 8.39
N SER A 169 -26.04 31.47 8.94
CA SER A 169 -25.28 30.43 9.62
C SER A 169 -24.06 29.99 8.81
N GLU A 170 -23.02 29.56 9.51
CA GLU A 170 -21.84 28.86 8.98
C GLU A 170 -22.27 27.57 8.25
N GLU A 171 -22.70 27.69 6.99
CA GLU A 171 -22.91 26.58 6.09
C GLU A 171 -21.60 26.25 5.37
N ASP A 172 -21.33 24.95 5.25
CA ASP A 172 -20.17 24.33 4.62
C ASP A 172 -19.82 24.95 3.26
N VAL A 173 -18.93 25.94 3.26
CA VAL A 173 -18.28 26.41 2.03
C VAL A 173 -17.44 25.24 1.52
N GLN A 174 -17.91 24.62 0.44
CA GLN A 174 -17.20 23.57 -0.28
C GLN A 174 -15.91 24.18 -0.85
N LEU A 175 -14.83 24.13 -0.07
CA LEU A 175 -13.52 24.66 -0.45
C LEU A 175 -13.05 23.94 -1.72
N VAL A 176 -12.82 24.72 -2.76
CA VAL A 176 -12.24 24.23 -4.01
C VAL A 176 -10.74 24.04 -3.78
N MET A 177 -10.29 22.78 -3.80
CA MET A 177 -8.87 22.46 -3.70
C MET A 177 -8.11 22.94 -4.94
N ILE A 178 -6.99 23.63 -4.73
CA ILE A 178 -6.02 23.97 -5.76
C ILE A 178 -5.24 22.71 -6.08
N ASN A 179 -5.57 22.08 -7.21
CA ASN A 179 -4.96 20.84 -7.65
C ASN A 179 -3.62 21.10 -8.36
N SER A 180 -2.63 20.27 -8.05
CA SER A 180 -1.33 20.37 -8.73
C SER A 180 -1.37 19.76 -10.13
N PRO A 181 -0.66 20.34 -11.11
CA PRO A 181 -0.42 19.69 -12.40
C PRO A 181 0.55 18.50 -12.29
N TYR A 182 1.28 18.36 -11.18
CA TYR A 182 2.27 17.31 -10.99
C TYR A 182 1.62 16.01 -10.51
N LYS A 183 1.65 14.98 -11.38
CA LYS A 183 1.23 13.62 -11.02
C LYS A 183 2.45 12.71 -10.96
N GLU A 184 2.96 12.49 -9.75
CA GLU A 184 4.02 11.51 -9.56
C GLU A 184 3.46 10.08 -9.75
N THR A 185 4.27 9.23 -10.39
CA THR A 185 3.89 7.85 -10.69
C THR A 185 4.02 7.02 -9.42
N VAL A 186 2.89 6.58 -8.89
CA VAL A 186 2.85 5.86 -7.61
C VAL A 186 2.91 4.37 -7.90
N PRO A 187 3.63 3.58 -7.08
CA PRO A 187 3.55 2.13 -7.18
C PRO A 187 2.08 1.69 -7.11
N TRP A 188 1.61 0.97 -8.13
CA TRP A 188 0.23 0.49 -8.30
C TRP A 188 -0.37 -0.18 -7.04
N ILE A 189 0.48 -0.75 -6.17
CA ILE A 189 0.09 -1.37 -4.89
C ILE A 189 -0.69 -0.42 -3.98
N PHE A 190 -0.40 0.88 -4.04
CA PHE A 190 -1.12 1.91 -3.28
C PHE A 190 -2.52 2.16 -3.85
N GLU A 191 -2.68 2.08 -5.17
CA GLU A 191 -3.97 2.26 -5.84
C GLU A 191 -4.89 1.06 -5.59
N GLU A 192 -4.34 -0.17 -5.66
CA GLU A 192 -5.13 -1.39 -5.47
C GLU A 192 -5.60 -1.57 -4.01
N LEU A 193 -4.77 -1.20 -3.02
CA LEU A 193 -5.16 -1.26 -1.60
C LEU A 193 -6.19 -0.20 -1.19
N ASN A 194 -6.15 0.97 -1.82
CA ASN A 194 -7.19 1.98 -1.64
C ASN A 194 -8.50 1.55 -2.33
N ALA A 195 -8.42 0.90 -3.50
CA ALA A 195 -9.58 0.40 -4.24
C ALA A 195 -10.26 -0.82 -3.57
N ILE A 196 -9.50 -1.72 -2.95
CA ILE A 196 -10.05 -2.85 -2.16
C ILE A 196 -10.92 -2.33 -1.01
N LYS A 197 -10.57 -1.17 -0.42
CA LYS A 197 -11.31 -0.60 0.71
C LYS A 197 -12.57 0.15 0.33
N ALA A 198 -12.62 0.79 -0.83
CA ALA A 198 -13.88 1.31 -1.36
C ALA A 198 -14.95 0.19 -1.46
N LYS A 199 -14.51 -1.06 -1.67
CA LYS A 199 -15.37 -2.25 -1.71
C LYS A 199 -15.61 -2.87 -0.32
N ASP A 200 -14.62 -2.92 0.57
CA ASP A 200 -14.78 -3.48 1.92
C ASP A 200 -15.66 -2.63 2.86
N VAL A 201 -15.72 -1.31 2.67
CA VAL A 201 -16.66 -0.43 3.41
C VAL A 201 -18.12 -0.76 3.05
N ASP A 202 -18.37 -1.19 1.81
CA ASP A 202 -19.71 -1.58 1.34
C ASP A 202 -20.10 -3.01 1.78
N VAL A 203 -19.11 -3.90 1.92
CA VAL A 203 -19.31 -5.27 2.46
C VAL A 203 -19.49 -5.26 3.99
N ASN A 204 -18.82 -4.35 4.72
CA ASN A 204 -18.98 -4.26 6.18
C ASN A 204 -20.33 -3.69 6.63
N ARG A 205 -21.11 -3.04 5.75
CA ARG A 205 -22.52 -2.72 6.04
C ARG A 205 -23.44 -3.94 6.01
N ARG A 206 -23.02 -5.07 5.42
CA ARG A 206 -23.82 -6.32 5.34
C ARG A 206 -23.41 -7.39 6.35
N ARG A 207 -22.41 -7.14 7.21
CA ARG A 207 -21.87 -8.14 8.16
C ARG A 207 -22.29 -7.99 9.63
N ILE A 208 -23.24 -7.11 9.95
CA ILE A 208 -23.85 -7.06 11.30
C ILE A 208 -25.04 -8.03 11.36
N PHE A 209 -24.78 -9.33 11.27
CA PHE A 209 -25.62 -10.50 11.63
C PHE A 209 -24.73 -11.66 11.15
N TYR A 210 -23.92 -12.32 11.97
CA TYR A 210 -24.32 -13.26 13.01
C TYR A 210 -23.28 -13.29 14.14
N ARG A 211 -23.77 -13.30 15.37
CA ARG A 211 -23.01 -13.65 16.56
C ARG A 211 -23.60 -14.95 17.13
N GLU A 212 -22.72 -15.94 17.26
CA GLU A 212 -22.63 -17.06 18.20
C GLU A 212 -23.80 -18.05 18.44
N ASP A 213 -23.34 -19.31 18.61
CA ASP A 213 -23.91 -20.46 19.30
C ASP A 213 -24.95 -21.36 18.61
N ASN A 214 -24.49 -22.54 18.20
CA ASN A 214 -25.19 -23.78 18.58
C ASN A 214 -24.26 -25.02 18.54
N PRO A 215 -24.10 -25.75 19.65
CA PRO A 215 -23.47 -27.07 19.67
C PRO A 215 -24.50 -28.19 19.43
N LEU A 216 -24.01 -29.34 18.98
CA LEU A 216 -24.68 -30.65 18.81
C LEU A 216 -25.36 -30.91 17.46
N GLN A 217 -24.74 -31.79 16.67
CA GLN A 217 -25.29 -33.15 16.51
C GLN A 217 -24.23 -34.12 15.98
N ARG A 218 -23.98 -35.16 16.78
CA ARG A 218 -23.30 -36.39 16.37
C ARG A 218 -24.16 -37.08 15.31
N ALA A 219 -23.60 -37.28 14.12
CA ALA A 219 -24.03 -38.31 13.20
C ALA A 219 -22.84 -39.22 12.88
N VAL A 220 -23.07 -40.52 13.02
CA VAL A 220 -22.10 -41.60 12.85
C VAL A 220 -21.65 -41.67 11.38
N PRO A 221 -20.36 -41.81 11.06
CA PRO A 221 -19.90 -41.73 9.68
C PRO A 221 -20.22 -43.02 8.91
N PHE A 222 -20.99 -42.88 7.82
CA PHE A 222 -21.09 -43.90 6.77
C PHE A 222 -19.78 -43.92 5.99
N VAL A 223 -18.93 -44.91 6.28
CA VAL A 223 -17.63 -45.10 5.62
C VAL A 223 -17.84 -45.58 4.19
N LYS A 224 -17.95 -44.65 3.24
CA LYS A 224 -17.53 -44.93 1.86
C LYS A 224 -16.00 -44.79 1.82
N LYS A 225 -15.30 -45.91 1.61
CA LYS A 225 -13.84 -45.94 1.36
C LYS A 225 -13.56 -45.16 0.08
N THR A 226 -13.30 -43.86 0.19
CA THR A 226 -12.71 -43.08 -0.89
C THR A 226 -11.31 -43.61 -1.17
N PRO A 227 -10.87 -43.70 -2.44
CA PRO A 227 -9.51 -44.10 -2.78
C PRO A 227 -8.51 -43.24 -2.00
N ARG A 228 -7.47 -43.87 -1.44
CA ARG A 228 -6.44 -43.21 -0.62
C ARG A 228 -5.90 -42.00 -1.38
N LYS A 229 -6.19 -40.78 -0.90
CA LYS A 229 -5.65 -39.55 -1.49
C LYS A 229 -4.11 -39.66 -1.47
N PRO A 230 -3.43 -39.40 -2.59
CA PRO A 230 -1.96 -39.37 -2.61
C PRO A 230 -1.46 -38.39 -1.53
N ASN A 231 -0.56 -38.88 -0.68
CA ASN A 231 0.00 -38.08 0.41
C ASN A 231 1.09 -37.16 -0.16
N TYR A 232 0.73 -35.93 -0.49
CA TYR A 232 1.67 -34.92 -0.98
C TYR A 232 2.43 -34.28 0.18
N GLY A 233 3.75 -34.18 0.03
CA GLY A 233 4.60 -33.52 1.03
C GLY A 233 4.54 -31.99 0.97
N CYS A 234 4.22 -31.47 -0.21
CA CYS A 234 4.06 -30.06 -0.54
C CYS A 234 3.00 -29.94 -1.64
N LYS A 235 2.17 -28.90 -1.59
CA LYS A 235 1.20 -28.56 -2.63
C LYS A 235 1.51 -27.18 -3.19
N VAL A 236 1.55 -27.06 -4.51
CA VAL A 236 1.81 -25.81 -5.21
C VAL A 236 0.69 -25.52 -6.20
N MET A 237 0.42 -24.24 -6.42
CA MET A 237 -0.48 -23.77 -7.48
C MET A 237 0.34 -22.98 -8.49
N LEU A 238 0.25 -23.35 -9.77
CA LEU A 238 0.87 -22.55 -10.84
C LEU A 238 -0.09 -21.46 -11.30
N THR A 239 0.46 -20.33 -11.71
CA THR A 239 -0.30 -19.26 -12.38
C THR A 239 0.55 -18.71 -13.52
N PHE A 240 -0.02 -18.65 -14.72
CA PHE A 240 0.71 -18.33 -15.95
C PHE A 240 -0.25 -17.78 -17.01
N THR A 241 0.30 -17.07 -18.00
CA THR A 241 -0.38 -16.65 -19.23
C THR A 241 -0.07 -17.60 -20.39
N GLU A 242 -0.68 -17.37 -21.54
CA GLU A 242 -0.54 -18.21 -22.73
C GLU A 242 0.93 -18.40 -23.17
N ASP A 243 1.71 -17.32 -23.19
CA ASP A 243 3.15 -17.36 -23.50
C ASP A 243 4.00 -18.11 -22.46
N GLY A 244 3.47 -18.34 -21.26
CA GLY A 244 4.08 -19.13 -20.19
C GLY A 244 3.64 -20.59 -20.16
N PHE A 245 2.76 -21.02 -21.06
CA PHE A 245 2.12 -22.34 -21.01
C PHE A 245 3.12 -23.51 -21.10
N GLU A 246 4.05 -23.47 -22.04
CA GLU A 246 5.03 -24.55 -22.20
C GLU A 246 6.00 -24.61 -21.02
N ALA A 247 6.44 -23.45 -20.51
CA ALA A 247 7.24 -23.36 -19.29
C ALA A 247 6.46 -23.92 -18.07
N ALA A 248 5.17 -23.61 -17.95
CA ALA A 248 4.32 -24.13 -16.88
C ALA A 248 4.19 -25.66 -16.94
N LYS A 249 4.03 -26.24 -18.15
CA LYS A 249 4.00 -27.69 -18.36
C LYS A 249 5.32 -28.35 -17.98
N GLU A 250 6.44 -27.75 -18.36
CA GLU A 250 7.77 -28.22 -17.98
C GLU A 250 7.97 -28.18 -16.46
N VAL A 251 7.66 -27.04 -15.83
CA VAL A 251 7.72 -26.87 -14.37
C VAL A 251 6.84 -27.91 -13.66
N ALA A 252 5.60 -28.10 -14.12
CA ALA A 252 4.68 -29.08 -13.54
C ALA A 252 5.23 -30.50 -13.66
N LYS A 253 5.80 -30.86 -14.80
CA LYS A 253 6.43 -32.17 -15.03
C LYS A 253 7.60 -32.40 -14.07
N ILE A 254 8.47 -31.41 -13.90
CA ILE A 254 9.61 -31.46 -12.97
C ILE A 254 9.11 -31.60 -11.54
N MET A 255 8.16 -30.76 -11.10
CA MET A 255 7.67 -30.78 -9.72
C MET A 255 6.95 -32.09 -9.37
N ARG A 256 6.15 -32.63 -10.29
CA ARG A 256 5.43 -33.92 -10.12
C ARG A 256 6.36 -35.14 -10.09
N ARG A 257 7.63 -34.99 -10.49
CA ARG A 257 8.61 -36.09 -10.52
C ARG A 257 8.82 -36.69 -9.13
N GLU A 258 8.90 -38.02 -9.09
CA GLU A 258 9.29 -38.76 -7.89
C GLU A 258 10.79 -38.58 -7.61
N ARG A 259 11.13 -38.44 -6.33
CA ARG A 259 12.50 -38.19 -5.86
C ARG A 259 12.81 -39.15 -4.73
N ASP A 260 13.98 -39.75 -4.77
CA ASP A 260 14.39 -40.73 -3.77
C ASP A 260 14.44 -40.10 -2.37
N GLY A 261 13.74 -40.70 -1.42
CA GLY A 261 13.68 -40.24 -0.03
C GLY A 261 12.83 -38.99 0.20
N LEU A 262 12.13 -38.45 -0.81
CA LEU A 262 11.28 -37.26 -0.68
C LEU A 262 9.83 -37.52 -1.13
N PRO A 263 8.83 -36.94 -0.43
CA PRO A 263 7.43 -37.05 -0.83
C PRO A 263 7.15 -36.27 -2.13
N ARG A 264 6.10 -36.69 -2.86
CA ARG A 264 5.70 -36.04 -4.12
C ARG A 264 5.12 -34.64 -3.88
N ILE A 265 5.31 -33.74 -4.84
CA ILE A 265 4.68 -32.42 -4.87
C ILE A 265 3.36 -32.51 -5.64
N GLY A 266 2.27 -32.06 -5.01
CA GLY A 266 1.00 -31.86 -5.69
C GLY A 266 1.00 -30.54 -6.43
N VAL A 267 0.67 -30.53 -7.72
CA VAL A 267 0.67 -29.31 -8.56
C VAL A 267 -0.75 -29.06 -9.06
N VAL A 268 -1.30 -27.90 -8.70
CA VAL A 268 -2.60 -27.40 -9.16
C VAL A 268 -2.39 -26.48 -10.37
N ILE A 269 -3.06 -26.80 -11.47
CA ILE A 269 -3.17 -25.97 -12.68
C ILE A 269 -4.67 -25.78 -12.95
N LEU A 270 -5.11 -24.55 -13.22
CA LEU A 270 -6.55 -24.26 -13.33
C LEU A 270 -7.16 -24.94 -14.56
N GLN A 271 -6.46 -24.93 -15.70
CA GLN A 271 -6.86 -25.65 -16.91
C GLN A 271 -7.08 -27.16 -16.68
N GLU A 272 -6.48 -27.77 -15.66
CA GLU A 272 -6.71 -29.20 -15.34
C GLU A 272 -7.95 -29.41 -14.45
N GLN A 273 -8.62 -28.34 -14.00
CA GLN A 273 -9.72 -28.34 -13.03
C GLN A 273 -10.98 -27.62 -13.56
N ILE A 274 -11.19 -27.67 -14.88
CA ILE A 274 -12.26 -26.93 -15.59
C ILE A 274 -13.65 -27.20 -14.98
N ASP A 275 -13.97 -28.45 -14.66
CA ASP A 275 -15.28 -28.82 -14.11
C ASP A 275 -15.61 -28.10 -12.79
N HIS A 276 -14.58 -27.80 -11.98
CA HIS A 276 -14.73 -27.08 -10.72
C HIS A 276 -14.81 -25.57 -10.94
N LEU A 277 -14.02 -25.05 -11.89
CA LEU A 277 -14.01 -23.64 -12.27
C LEU A 277 -15.33 -23.19 -12.92
N CYS A 278 -15.98 -24.05 -13.71
CA CYS A 278 -17.26 -23.73 -14.34
C CYS A 278 -18.42 -23.54 -13.35
N ARG A 279 -18.29 -24.01 -12.10
CA ARG A 279 -19.34 -23.89 -11.08
C ARG A 279 -19.22 -22.59 -10.30
N ASP A 280 -18.08 -22.41 -9.63
CA ASP A 280 -17.75 -21.19 -8.90
C ASP A 280 -16.23 -20.97 -8.95
N PRO A 281 -15.74 -20.16 -9.91
CA PRO A 281 -14.31 -19.96 -10.09
C PRO A 281 -13.69 -19.18 -8.94
N GLN A 282 -14.41 -18.23 -8.33
CA GLN A 282 -13.87 -17.42 -7.24
C GLN A 282 -13.70 -18.24 -5.96
N GLU A 283 -14.72 -19.02 -5.59
CA GLU A 283 -14.66 -19.90 -4.42
C GLU A 283 -13.60 -20.98 -4.63
N PHE A 284 -13.55 -21.59 -5.81
CA PHE A 284 -12.55 -22.61 -6.13
C PHE A 284 -11.12 -22.07 -6.06
N ILE A 285 -10.83 -20.95 -6.72
CA ILE A 285 -9.49 -20.36 -6.76
C ILE A 285 -9.07 -19.90 -5.35
N SER A 286 -9.97 -19.26 -4.59
CA SER A 286 -9.70 -18.87 -3.20
C SER A 286 -9.44 -20.09 -2.32
N GLY A 287 -10.24 -21.14 -2.46
CA GLY A 287 -10.08 -22.40 -1.76
C GLY A 287 -8.75 -23.09 -2.09
N ALA A 288 -8.38 -23.14 -3.37
CA ALA A 288 -7.10 -23.69 -3.83
C ALA A 288 -5.92 -22.86 -3.30
N PHE A 289 -5.97 -21.54 -3.46
CA PHE A 289 -4.96 -20.60 -2.95
C PHE A 289 -4.70 -20.79 -1.46
N ASN A 290 -5.76 -20.98 -0.66
CA ASN A 290 -5.62 -21.19 0.78
C ASN A 290 -5.06 -22.57 1.15
N GLN A 291 -5.36 -23.61 0.35
CA GLN A 291 -4.95 -24.99 0.62
C GLN A 291 -3.51 -25.33 0.15
N VAL A 292 -2.94 -24.56 -0.79
CA VAL A 292 -1.57 -24.77 -1.24
C VAL A 292 -0.54 -24.16 -0.30
N ASP A 293 0.61 -24.82 -0.19
CA ASP A 293 1.77 -24.31 0.55
C ASP A 293 2.43 -23.14 -0.20
N TYR A 294 2.45 -23.21 -1.54
CA TYR A 294 3.05 -22.21 -2.40
C TYR A 294 2.21 -21.88 -3.64
N VAL A 295 2.27 -20.62 -4.06
CA VAL A 295 1.82 -20.17 -5.38
C VAL A 295 3.06 -19.83 -6.21
N ILE A 296 3.09 -20.31 -7.44
CA ILE A 296 4.24 -20.22 -8.35
C ILE A 296 3.82 -19.52 -9.63
N PRO A 297 4.05 -18.20 -9.70
CA PRO A 297 3.91 -17.45 -10.94
C PRO A 297 5.01 -17.84 -11.95
N ILE A 298 4.60 -18.15 -13.17
CA ILE A 298 5.50 -18.22 -14.32
C ILE A 298 5.50 -16.83 -14.95
N ILE A 299 6.58 -16.08 -14.70
CA ILE A 299 6.67 -14.68 -15.08
C ILE A 299 7.16 -14.58 -16.53
N THR A 300 6.26 -14.09 -17.38
CA THR A 300 6.52 -13.73 -18.78
C THR A 300 6.14 -12.27 -19.01
N GLU A 301 6.38 -11.74 -20.21
CA GLU A 301 5.93 -10.39 -20.57
C GLU A 301 4.41 -10.29 -20.51
N GLN A 302 3.67 -11.26 -21.07
CA GLN A 302 2.21 -11.19 -21.00
C GLN A 302 1.68 -11.38 -19.58
N TYR A 303 2.36 -12.14 -18.71
CA TYR A 303 1.96 -12.28 -17.31
C TYR A 303 1.96 -10.92 -16.63
N LEU A 304 3.06 -10.16 -16.80
CA LEU A 304 3.23 -8.84 -16.23
C LEU A 304 2.27 -7.81 -16.85
N ASP A 305 2.02 -7.89 -18.15
CA ASP A 305 1.03 -7.03 -18.81
C ASP A 305 -0.41 -7.33 -18.35
N SER A 306 -0.72 -8.61 -18.08
CA SER A 306 -2.06 -9.05 -17.67
C SER A 306 -2.42 -8.57 -16.26
N ILE A 307 -1.43 -8.37 -15.39
CA ILE A 307 -1.65 -7.84 -14.04
C ILE A 307 -1.61 -6.30 -13.98
N THR A 308 -0.97 -5.62 -14.93
CA THR A 308 -0.96 -4.15 -15.00
C THR A 308 -2.14 -3.57 -15.77
N SER A 309 -2.61 -4.26 -16.81
CA SER A 309 -3.60 -3.71 -17.73
C SER A 309 -4.97 -3.54 -17.07
N MET A 310 -5.44 -2.29 -16.96
CA MET A 310 -6.82 -1.95 -16.57
C MET A 310 -7.87 -2.33 -17.62
N ARG A 311 -7.46 -2.69 -18.84
CA ARG A 311 -8.36 -3.08 -19.92
C ARG A 311 -8.87 -4.50 -19.68
N GLN A 312 -10.19 -4.64 -19.61
CA GLN A 312 -10.85 -5.92 -19.90
C GLN A 312 -10.33 -6.35 -21.27
N ARG A 313 -9.55 -7.45 -21.34
CA ARG A 313 -9.29 -8.08 -22.63
C ARG A 313 -10.66 -8.43 -23.18
N ASN A 314 -11.03 -7.78 -24.28
CA ASN A 314 -12.18 -8.18 -25.09
C ASN A 314 -12.05 -9.69 -25.35
N GLU A 315 -13.19 -10.37 -25.36
CA GLU A 315 -13.38 -11.81 -25.52
C GLU A 315 -12.79 -12.35 -26.84
N SER A 316 -11.47 -12.35 -26.98
CA SER A 316 -10.76 -12.97 -28.09
C SER A 316 -10.19 -14.29 -27.60
N ASN A 317 -10.91 -15.39 -27.87
CA ASN A 317 -10.48 -16.80 -27.80
C ASN A 317 -9.21 -17.04 -26.98
N ILE A 318 -9.28 -16.90 -25.66
CA ILE A 318 -8.17 -17.25 -24.79
C ILE A 318 -8.26 -18.75 -24.57
N ASP A 319 -7.46 -19.52 -25.31
CA ASP A 319 -7.38 -20.98 -25.20
C ASP A 319 -6.83 -21.44 -23.83
N CYS A 320 -6.25 -20.51 -23.05
CA CYS A 320 -5.68 -20.74 -21.72
C CYS A 320 -6.55 -20.14 -20.59
N ILE A 321 -7.31 -20.98 -19.89
CA ILE A 321 -8.19 -20.57 -18.77
C ILE A 321 -7.39 -19.94 -17.63
N ASP A 322 -6.17 -20.44 -17.35
CA ASP A 322 -5.31 -19.87 -16.30
C ASP A 322 -5.05 -18.37 -16.51
N ALA A 323 -4.88 -17.93 -17.77
CA ALA A 323 -4.61 -16.53 -18.11
C ALA A 323 -5.74 -15.59 -17.68
N ASN A 324 -6.99 -16.06 -17.69
CA ASN A 324 -8.17 -15.27 -17.28
C ASN A 324 -8.18 -14.94 -15.79
N TYR A 325 -7.45 -15.73 -14.98
CA TYR A 325 -7.46 -15.60 -13.52
C TYR A 325 -6.16 -15.08 -12.93
N VAL A 326 -5.13 -14.83 -13.76
CA VAL A 326 -3.82 -14.30 -13.33
C VAL A 326 -3.98 -13.05 -12.47
N ARG A 327 -4.83 -12.09 -12.89
CA ARG A 327 -5.06 -10.87 -12.13
C ARG A 327 -5.73 -11.13 -10.78
N TYR A 328 -6.72 -12.02 -10.73
CA TYR A 328 -7.40 -12.36 -9.49
C TYR A 328 -6.45 -13.05 -8.49
N ILE A 329 -5.66 -14.01 -8.97
CA ILE A 329 -4.63 -14.71 -8.17
C ILE A 329 -3.60 -13.70 -7.67
N TYR A 330 -3.19 -12.75 -8.51
CA TYR A 330 -2.28 -11.69 -8.12
C TYR A 330 -2.84 -10.79 -7.01
N SER A 331 -4.11 -10.40 -7.08
CA SER A 331 -4.77 -9.65 -6.00
C SER A 331 -4.85 -10.48 -4.69
N LEU A 332 -5.04 -11.80 -4.77
CA LEU A 332 -4.94 -12.70 -3.61
C LEU A 332 -3.51 -12.74 -3.04
N MET A 333 -2.49 -12.78 -3.91
CA MET A 333 -1.09 -12.71 -3.50
C MET A 333 -0.77 -11.38 -2.80
N GLY A 334 -1.27 -10.27 -3.31
CA GLY A 334 -1.13 -8.95 -2.69
C GLY A 334 -1.78 -8.92 -1.30
N SER A 335 -3.04 -9.32 -1.21
CA SER A 335 -3.79 -9.37 0.06
C SER A 335 -3.11 -10.26 1.11
N HIS A 336 -2.66 -11.46 0.73
CA HIS A 336 -1.96 -12.35 1.65
C HIS A 336 -0.55 -11.86 2.00
N PHE A 337 0.17 -11.19 1.09
CA PHE A 337 1.46 -10.58 1.40
C PHE A 337 1.34 -9.51 2.48
N VAL A 338 0.31 -8.67 2.37
CA VAL A 338 0.02 -7.64 3.38
C VAL A 338 -0.41 -8.28 4.70
N GLY A 339 -1.35 -9.23 4.65
CA GLY A 339 -1.84 -9.93 5.85
C GLY A 339 -0.79 -10.77 6.57
N SER A 340 0.22 -11.30 5.86
CA SER A 340 1.37 -12.00 6.46
C SER A 340 2.44 -11.06 7.03
N GLY A 341 2.17 -9.76 7.02
CA GLY A 341 3.08 -8.76 7.50
C GLY A 341 4.27 -8.50 6.57
N CYS A 342 4.03 -8.55 5.26
CA CYS A 342 5.01 -8.34 4.19
C CYS A 342 6.10 -9.41 4.16
N VAL A 343 5.78 -10.63 4.61
CA VAL A 343 6.70 -11.78 4.56
C VAL A 343 6.35 -12.66 3.36
N ARG A 344 7.35 -12.89 2.50
CA ARG A 344 7.22 -13.73 1.28
C ARG A 344 7.33 -15.23 1.59
N ASN A 345 6.42 -15.75 2.40
CA ASN A 345 6.43 -17.16 2.81
C ASN A 345 5.67 -18.10 1.85
N LYS A 346 4.83 -17.58 0.95
CA LYS A 346 3.89 -18.33 0.11
C LYS A 346 4.16 -18.27 -1.40
N TYR A 347 5.04 -17.39 -1.89
CA TYR A 347 5.23 -17.20 -3.34
C TYR A 347 6.64 -17.54 -3.79
N ARG A 348 6.76 -18.25 -4.92
CA ARG A 348 8.04 -18.58 -5.56
C ARG A 348 7.92 -18.36 -7.06
N CYS A 349 8.57 -17.33 -7.57
CA CYS A 349 8.43 -16.96 -8.97
C CYS A 349 9.42 -17.77 -9.82
N ILE A 350 9.01 -18.13 -11.03
CA ILE A 350 9.86 -18.79 -12.01
C ILE A 350 9.84 -17.96 -13.29
N ILE A 351 11.00 -17.73 -13.90
CA ILE A 351 11.13 -17.04 -15.19
C ILE A 351 11.65 -18.03 -16.23
N PRO A 352 11.06 -18.11 -17.43
CA PRO A 352 11.65 -18.83 -18.54
C PRO A 352 13.09 -18.36 -18.83
N ASP A 353 13.97 -19.32 -19.12
CA ASP A 353 15.41 -19.09 -19.22
C ASP A 353 15.76 -18.08 -20.33
N ASP A 354 15.00 -18.12 -21.42
CA ASP A 354 15.10 -17.25 -22.60
C ASP A 354 14.55 -15.84 -22.36
N LEU A 355 13.54 -15.69 -21.49
CA LEU A 355 12.87 -14.41 -21.20
C LEU A 355 13.50 -13.64 -20.03
N THR A 356 14.49 -14.22 -19.36
CA THR A 356 15.10 -13.64 -18.14
C THR A 356 15.53 -12.18 -18.34
N THR A 357 16.20 -11.86 -19.45
CA THR A 357 16.77 -10.52 -19.67
C THR A 357 15.71 -9.44 -19.93
N SER A 358 14.62 -9.78 -20.61
CA SER A 358 13.56 -8.82 -20.93
C SER A 358 12.65 -8.59 -19.73
N VAL A 359 12.25 -9.67 -19.06
CA VAL A 359 11.31 -9.65 -17.93
C VAL A 359 11.87 -8.89 -16.72
N ILE A 360 13.15 -9.08 -16.35
CA ILE A 360 13.75 -8.45 -15.15
C ILE A 360 13.70 -6.91 -15.22
N ARG A 361 13.72 -6.33 -16.42
CA ARG A 361 13.69 -4.88 -16.60
C ARG A 361 12.31 -4.26 -16.37
N HIS A 362 11.27 -5.09 -16.28
CA HIS A 362 9.92 -4.62 -16.09
C HIS A 362 9.73 -4.01 -14.68
N PRO A 363 9.06 -2.85 -14.52
CA PRO A 363 8.93 -2.16 -13.23
C PRO A 363 8.34 -3.02 -12.11
N LEU A 364 7.43 -3.93 -12.43
CA LEU A 364 6.83 -4.85 -11.45
C LEU A 364 7.82 -5.84 -10.83
N MET A 365 8.95 -6.13 -11.49
CA MET A 365 9.98 -7.01 -10.95
C MET A 365 10.71 -6.39 -9.75
N LEU A 366 10.65 -5.06 -9.60
CA LEU A 366 11.10 -4.35 -8.40
C LEU A 366 10.15 -4.54 -7.22
N GLY A 367 8.93 -5.03 -7.47
CA GLY A 367 7.91 -5.26 -6.45
C GLY A 367 8.29 -6.40 -5.49
N PRO A 368 7.91 -6.31 -4.20
CA PRO A 368 8.29 -7.28 -3.19
C PRO A 368 7.69 -8.67 -3.41
N ILE A 369 6.69 -8.82 -4.29
CA ILE A 369 6.11 -10.12 -4.64
C ILE A 369 7.02 -10.90 -5.59
N PHE A 370 7.59 -10.23 -6.61
CA PHE A 370 8.34 -10.87 -7.71
C PHE A 370 9.86 -10.82 -7.59
N GLN A 371 10.40 -10.05 -6.65
CA GLN A 371 11.84 -9.79 -6.52
C GLN A 371 12.73 -11.04 -6.37
N VAL A 372 12.20 -12.15 -5.82
CA VAL A 372 12.93 -13.44 -5.78
C VAL A 372 12.26 -14.42 -6.71
N TRP A 373 13.06 -14.86 -7.67
CA TRP A 373 12.68 -15.77 -8.73
C TRP A 373 13.84 -16.73 -8.99
N VAL A 374 13.53 -17.83 -9.67
CA VAL A 374 14.51 -18.78 -10.22
C VAL A 374 14.21 -19.02 -11.69
N LYS A 375 15.17 -19.59 -12.40
CA LYS A 375 14.98 -20.03 -13.79
C LYS A 375 14.23 -21.34 -13.88
N VAL A 376 13.65 -21.64 -15.05
CA VAL A 376 13.01 -22.94 -15.29
C VAL A 376 14.02 -24.08 -15.13
N SER A 377 15.26 -23.88 -15.59
CA SER A 377 16.36 -24.85 -15.37
C SER A 377 16.69 -25.11 -13.89
N GLU A 378 16.32 -24.21 -12.98
CA GLU A 378 16.56 -24.33 -11.54
C GLU A 378 15.37 -24.95 -10.78
N THR A 379 14.30 -25.34 -11.48
CA THR A 379 13.05 -25.87 -10.89
C THR A 379 13.27 -27.13 -10.05
N GLU A 380 14.26 -27.97 -10.42
CA GLU A 380 14.57 -29.18 -9.64
C GLU A 380 15.13 -28.82 -8.26
N ASN A 381 16.07 -27.87 -8.20
CA ASN A 381 16.61 -27.38 -6.94
C ASN A 381 15.53 -26.70 -6.10
N LEU A 382 14.67 -25.90 -6.73
CA LEU A 382 13.53 -25.29 -6.06
C LEU A 382 12.61 -26.36 -5.45
N SER A 383 12.32 -27.44 -6.17
CA SER A 383 11.45 -28.52 -5.69
C SER A 383 11.97 -29.15 -4.38
N VAL A 384 13.27 -29.40 -4.30
CA VAL A 384 13.93 -29.90 -3.07
C VAL A 384 13.84 -28.89 -1.92
N ILE A 385 14.06 -27.60 -2.21
CA ILE A 385 13.95 -26.53 -1.22
C ILE A 385 12.52 -26.44 -0.66
N LEU A 386 11.50 -26.52 -1.52
CA LEU A 386 10.10 -26.44 -1.10
C LEU A 386 9.73 -27.61 -0.18
N LEU A 387 10.10 -28.84 -0.55
CA LEU A 387 9.83 -30.02 0.26
C LEU A 387 10.48 -29.93 1.64
N ASN A 388 11.76 -29.55 1.70
CA ASN A 388 12.47 -29.39 2.97
C ASN A 388 11.88 -28.27 3.83
N SER A 389 11.43 -27.17 3.23
CA SER A 389 10.82 -26.06 3.95
C SER A 389 9.50 -26.46 4.64
N VAL A 390 8.67 -27.27 3.98
CA VAL A 390 7.40 -27.74 4.54
C VAL A 390 7.66 -28.78 5.63
N LEU A 391 8.63 -29.68 5.44
CA LEU A 391 9.03 -30.65 6.46
C LEU A 391 9.52 -29.97 7.74
N ARG A 392 10.33 -28.91 7.63
CA ARG A 392 10.79 -28.13 8.80
C ARG A 392 9.62 -27.47 9.54
N ARG A 393 8.66 -26.89 8.83
CA ARG A 393 7.46 -26.27 9.44
C ARG A 393 6.55 -27.27 10.17
N LYS A 394 6.61 -28.56 9.81
CA LYS A 394 5.84 -29.62 10.49
C LYS A 394 6.52 -30.13 11.77
N LEU A 395 7.80 -29.84 11.96
CA LEU A 395 8.59 -30.28 13.11
C LEU A 395 8.69 -29.21 14.21
N THR A 396 8.46 -27.94 13.87
CA THR A 396 8.27 -26.81 14.78
C THR A 396 6.80 -26.66 15.12
#